data_AF-X0XPW9-F1
#
_entry.id   AF-X0XPW9-F1
#
_cell.length_a   1.000
_cell.length_b   1.000
_cell.length_c   1.000
_cell.angle_alpha   90.00
_cell.angle_beta   90.00
_cell.angle_gamma   90.00
#
_symmetry.space_group_name_H-M   'P 1'
#
loop_
_entity.id
_entity.type
_entity.pdbx_description
1 polymer ?
#
loop_
_entity_poly.entity_id
_entity_poly.type
_entity_poly.pdbx_seq_one_letter_code
_entity_poly.pdbx_strand_id
1 'polypeptide(L)'
;MLCGGLLGERKVSAVIRISGQNIANVKRYLREVLRCNLCNYVITAKLPIEAGKEKYDASFKAIIALQKYYVGMPFYRQENFQQLLGFPLPDSTQWDLVDKLAGYCYPVFNELKKLAANGRLIHNDDTTLKIQEVMKAIKSGTHDGDRTGMYTTGIIAEYEGHQISLFLNGTQHAGENLSDILEKREPDKPDIIQMCDASNNNIAKPFKTILCNCLSHGFRKFEELVDFFPDKC
;
A
#
# COMPACT_ATOMS: atom_id res chain seq x y z
N MET A 1 3.01 32.00 38.92
CA MET A 1 4.33 31.49 39.35
C MET A 1 4.58 31.98 40.76
N LEU A 2 4.95 31.09 41.69
CA LEU A 2 5.02 31.40 43.13
C LEU A 2 6.44 31.77 43.63
N CYS A 3 7.48 31.67 42.79
CA CYS A 3 8.88 31.79 43.24
C CYS A 3 9.48 33.21 43.17
N GLY A 4 8.78 34.20 42.58
CA GLY A 4 9.26 35.59 42.49
C GLY A 4 10.42 35.86 41.52
N GLY A 5 10.94 34.85 40.80
CA GLY A 5 12.02 35.04 39.83
C GLY A 5 11.58 35.71 38.52
N LEU A 6 12.54 36.36 37.83
CA LEU A 6 12.33 37.01 36.53
C LEU A 6 12.39 36.00 35.38
N LEU A 7 11.59 36.24 34.35
CA LEU A 7 11.62 35.47 33.11
C LEU A 7 12.64 36.06 32.13
N GLY A 8 13.62 35.26 31.74
CA GLY A 8 14.56 35.59 30.67
C GLY A 8 14.23 34.84 29.38
N GLU A 9 14.55 35.46 28.25
CA GLU A 9 14.47 34.81 26.94
C GLU A 9 15.47 33.66 26.82
N ARG A 10 15.05 32.60 26.12
CA ARG A 10 15.87 31.46 25.77
C ARG A 10 15.80 31.23 24.26
N LYS A 11 16.69 30.38 23.74
CA LYS A 11 16.67 29.91 22.35
C LYS A 11 15.26 29.48 21.94
N VAL A 12 14.74 30.11 20.89
CA VAL A 12 13.42 29.83 20.32
C VAL A 12 13.27 28.35 19.98
N SER A 13 12.08 27.79 20.26
CA SER A 13 11.75 26.42 19.92
C SER A 13 11.10 26.38 18.54
N ALA A 14 11.80 25.78 17.57
CA ALA A 14 11.25 25.58 16.22
C ALA A 14 10.46 24.27 16.13
N VAL A 15 9.26 24.33 15.56
CA VAL A 15 8.43 23.16 15.24
C VAL A 15 8.10 23.20 13.75
N ILE A 16 8.29 22.07 13.07
CA ILE A 16 7.94 21.91 11.66
C ILE A 16 6.64 21.11 11.55
N ARG A 17 5.74 21.58 10.68
CA ARG A 17 4.50 20.89 10.29
C ARG A 17 4.47 20.77 8.79
N ILE A 18 4.16 19.57 8.30
CA ILE A 18 4.06 19.27 6.88
C ILE A 18 2.65 18.76 6.63
N SER A 19 1.98 19.47 5.72
CA SER A 19 0.60 19.18 5.32
C SER A 19 0.52 18.85 3.83
N GLY A 20 -0.49 18.08 3.44
CA GLY A 20 -0.69 17.74 2.02
C GLY A 20 -1.28 18.92 1.24
N GLN A 21 -0.53 19.44 0.26
CA GLN A 21 -0.97 20.46 -0.69
C GLN A 21 -0.08 20.41 -1.93
N ASN A 22 -0.62 19.99 -3.08
CA ASN A 22 0.12 19.55 -4.28
C ASN A 22 1.12 18.42 -4.01
N ILE A 23 2.24 18.73 -3.35
CA ILE A 23 3.23 17.76 -2.86
C ILE A 23 3.36 17.89 -1.34
N ALA A 24 3.66 19.09 -0.85
CA ALA A 24 3.80 19.39 0.56
C ALA A 24 3.62 20.89 0.81
N ASN A 25 2.96 21.23 1.91
CA ASN A 25 2.99 22.57 2.51
C ASN A 25 3.73 22.48 3.85
N VAL A 26 4.92 23.05 3.89
CA VAL A 26 5.84 23.00 5.02
C VAL A 26 5.78 24.32 5.78
N LYS A 27 5.34 24.26 7.04
CA LYS A 27 5.27 25.42 7.94
C LYS A 27 6.27 25.26 9.08
N ARG A 28 7.09 26.28 9.29
CA ARG A 28 8.01 26.37 10.43
C ARG A 28 7.45 27.37 11.44
N TYR A 29 7.04 26.87 12.60
CA TYR A 29 6.58 27.69 13.72
C TYR A 29 7.75 27.96 14.65
N LEU A 30 8.05 29.24 14.89
CA LEU A 30 9.03 29.67 15.89
C LEU A 30 8.27 30.03 17.16
N ARG A 31 8.60 29.37 18.26
CA ARG A 31 7.95 29.58 19.56
C ARG A 31 8.91 30.25 20.50
N GLU A 32 8.45 31.32 21.11
CA GLU A 32 9.16 31.98 22.20
C GLU A 32 9.22 31.03 23.41
N VAL A 33 10.40 31.00 24.03
CA VAL A 33 10.68 30.18 25.21
C VAL A 33 11.25 31.09 26.28
N LEU A 34 10.54 31.20 27.38
CA LEU A 34 10.97 31.94 28.56
C LEU A 34 11.41 30.95 29.65
N ARG A 35 12.48 31.28 30.37
CA ARG A 35 12.96 30.50 31.51
C ARG A 35 13.06 31.39 32.74
N CYS A 36 12.51 30.94 33.86
CA CYS A 36 12.70 31.60 35.15
C CYS A 36 14.16 31.46 35.60
N ASN A 37 14.79 32.58 35.98
CA ASN A 37 16.18 32.60 36.43
C ASN A 37 16.40 31.93 37.80
N LEU A 38 15.37 31.84 38.63
CA LEU A 38 15.46 31.30 39.99
C LEU A 38 15.16 29.80 40.05
N CYS A 39 13.97 29.39 39.59
CA CYS A 39 13.50 28.00 39.70
C CYS A 39 13.66 27.17 38.41
N ASN A 40 14.19 27.77 37.34
CA ASN A 40 14.40 27.13 36.04
C ASN A 40 13.12 26.66 35.32
N TYR A 41 11.93 27.06 35.76
CA TYR A 41 10.68 26.75 35.08
C TYR A 41 10.68 27.32 33.66
N VAL A 42 10.25 26.51 32.68
CA VAL A 42 10.25 26.87 31.25
C VAL A 42 8.83 27.04 30.76
N ILE A 43 8.56 28.20 30.16
CA ILE A 43 7.29 28.52 29.50
C ILE A 43 7.56 28.56 28.00
N THR A 44 6.83 27.75 27.25
CA THR A 44 6.91 27.77 25.78
C THR A 44 5.57 28.25 25.22
N ALA A 45 5.61 29.20 24.29
CA ALA A 45 4.42 29.67 23.59
C ALA A 45 3.67 28.49 22.97
N LYS A 46 2.33 28.49 23.07
CA LYS A 46 1.50 27.44 22.47
C LYS A 46 1.52 27.59 20.95
N LEU A 47 1.44 26.46 20.25
CA LEU A 47 1.19 26.49 18.81
C LEU A 47 -0.24 26.96 18.55
N PRO A 48 -0.49 27.65 17.43
CA PRO A 48 -1.84 28.00 17.04
C PRO A 48 -2.61 26.72 16.66
N ILE A 49 -3.95 26.78 16.72
CA ILE A 49 -4.80 25.58 16.60
C ILE A 49 -4.62 24.92 15.23
N GLU A 50 -4.50 25.72 14.17
CA GLU A 50 -4.29 25.30 12.80
C GLU A 50 -2.95 24.60 12.55
N ALA A 51 -1.98 24.69 13.48
CA ALA A 51 -0.71 23.97 13.36
C ALA A 51 -0.87 22.45 13.59
N GLY A 52 -2.00 22.02 14.16
CA GLY A 52 -2.27 20.63 14.47
C GLY A 52 -1.26 20.00 15.44
N LYS A 53 -1.50 18.72 15.74
CA LYS A 53 -0.70 17.96 16.70
C LYS A 53 0.41 17.16 16.04
N GLU A 54 0.17 16.63 14.85
CA GLU A 54 1.10 15.76 14.13
C GLU A 54 2.13 16.55 13.31
N LYS A 55 3.33 16.01 13.15
CA LYS A 55 4.35 16.59 12.25
C LYS A 55 3.95 16.44 10.77
N TYR A 56 3.35 15.31 10.42
CA TYR A 56 2.91 14.96 9.08
C TYR A 56 1.42 14.69 9.13
N ASP A 57 0.61 15.44 8.39
CA ASP A 57 -0.83 15.23 8.38
C ASP A 57 -1.26 14.01 7.53
N ALA A 58 -2.55 13.69 7.56
CA ALA A 58 -3.10 12.56 6.80
C ALA A 58 -2.97 12.76 5.29
N SER A 59 -3.22 13.97 4.79
CA SER A 59 -3.15 14.30 3.37
C SER A 59 -1.74 14.12 2.79
N PHE A 60 -0.71 14.50 3.55
CA PHE A 60 0.69 14.32 3.13
C PHE A 60 1.06 12.84 3.06
N LYS A 61 0.67 12.03 4.05
CA LYS A 61 0.87 10.56 4.01
C LYS A 61 0.20 9.95 2.78
N ALA A 62 -1.02 10.38 2.45
CA ALA A 62 -1.75 9.93 1.26
C ALA A 62 -1.03 10.31 -0.05
N ILE A 63 -0.49 11.52 -0.16
CA ILE A 63 0.29 11.95 -1.33
C ILE A 63 1.52 11.05 -1.54
N ILE A 64 2.29 10.76 -0.48
CA ILE A 64 3.45 9.85 -0.56
C ILE A 64 3.02 8.45 -1.05
N ALA A 65 1.92 7.92 -0.50
CA ALA A 65 1.38 6.63 -0.91
C ALA A 65 0.93 6.62 -2.39
N LEU A 66 0.23 7.67 -2.85
CA LEU A 66 -0.19 7.81 -4.24
C LEU A 66 1.01 7.92 -5.19
N GLN A 67 2.03 8.70 -4.83
CA GLN A 67 3.26 8.78 -5.61
C GLN A 67 3.93 7.41 -5.73
N LYS A 68 3.95 6.64 -4.63
CA LYS A 68 4.57 5.31 -4.60
C LYS A 68 3.79 4.29 -5.44
N TYR A 69 2.50 4.14 -5.19
CA TYR A 69 1.71 3.01 -5.67
C TYR A 69 0.87 3.30 -6.91
N TYR A 70 0.40 4.53 -7.09
CA TYR A 70 -0.39 4.90 -8.26
C TYR A 70 0.52 5.44 -9.39
N VAL A 71 1.43 6.36 -9.06
CA VAL A 71 2.36 6.94 -10.03
C VAL A 71 3.58 6.03 -10.29
N GLY A 72 3.86 5.09 -9.38
CA GLY A 72 4.98 4.15 -9.52
C GLY A 72 6.35 4.76 -9.19
N MET A 73 6.41 5.81 -8.38
CA MET A 73 7.66 6.50 -8.00
C MET A 73 8.29 5.86 -6.75
N PRO A 74 9.49 5.23 -6.85
CA PRO A 74 10.18 4.69 -5.68
C PRO A 74 10.49 5.76 -4.61
N PHE A 75 10.51 5.38 -3.32
CA PHE A 75 10.73 6.32 -2.21
C PHE A 75 12.05 7.10 -2.32
N TYR A 76 13.16 6.45 -2.70
CA TYR A 76 14.43 7.16 -2.89
C TYR A 76 14.35 8.23 -4.00
N ARG A 77 13.50 8.03 -5.02
CA ARG A 77 13.28 9.06 -6.05
C ARG A 77 12.44 10.20 -5.50
N GLN A 78 11.42 9.88 -4.69
CA GLN A 78 10.62 10.89 -3.99
C GLN A 78 11.51 11.72 -3.07
N GLU A 79 12.40 11.08 -2.31
CA GLU A 79 13.38 11.76 -1.44
C GLU A 79 14.25 12.75 -2.23
N ASN A 80 14.88 12.28 -3.31
CA ASN A 80 15.71 13.13 -4.17
C ASN A 80 14.93 14.34 -4.69
N PHE A 81 13.68 14.14 -5.11
CA PHE A 81 12.84 15.22 -5.60
C PHE A 81 12.45 16.21 -4.49
N GLN A 82 12.08 15.71 -3.30
CA GLN A 82 11.74 16.54 -2.15
C GLN A 82 12.96 17.34 -1.63
N GLN A 83 14.16 16.77 -1.72
CA GLN A 83 15.41 17.48 -1.45
C GLN A 83 15.62 18.65 -2.40
N LEU A 84 15.37 18.47 -3.70
CA LEU A 84 15.44 19.55 -4.70
C LEU A 84 14.46 20.69 -4.41
N LEU A 85 13.30 20.37 -3.83
CA LEU A 85 12.28 21.33 -3.41
C LEU A 85 12.55 21.96 -2.03
N GLY A 86 13.66 21.62 -1.38
CA GLY A 86 14.07 22.22 -0.10
C GLY A 86 13.40 21.64 1.15
N PHE A 87 12.77 20.46 1.05
CA PHE A 87 12.22 19.75 2.21
C PHE A 87 12.65 18.26 2.21
N PRO A 88 13.91 17.95 2.53
CA PRO A 88 14.40 16.57 2.50
C PRO A 88 13.60 15.68 3.45
N LEU A 89 13.15 14.53 2.95
CA LEU A 89 12.41 13.53 3.70
C LEU A 89 12.96 12.14 3.35
N PRO A 90 13.71 11.49 4.25
CA PRO A 90 14.34 10.20 3.98
C PRO A 90 13.34 9.12 3.57
N ASP A 91 13.73 8.25 2.65
CA ASP A 91 12.94 7.11 2.17
C ASP A 91 12.40 6.22 3.31
N SER A 92 13.22 5.97 4.33
CA SER A 92 12.86 5.27 5.57
C SER A 92 11.72 5.96 6.31
N THR A 93 11.75 7.28 6.42
CA THR A 93 10.66 8.06 7.04
C THR A 93 9.41 8.02 6.17
N GLN A 94 9.55 8.09 4.85
CA GLN A 94 8.42 7.95 3.93
C GLN A 94 7.76 6.58 4.09
N TRP A 95 8.56 5.52 4.24
CA TRP A 95 8.05 4.18 4.48
C TRP A 95 7.26 4.11 5.79
N ASP A 96 7.82 4.57 6.92
CA ASP A 96 7.11 4.61 8.21
C ASP A 96 5.78 5.38 8.15
N LEU A 97 5.70 6.42 7.32
CA LEU A 97 4.48 7.21 7.14
C LEU A 97 3.41 6.46 6.35
N VAL A 98 3.82 5.72 5.31
CA VAL A 98 2.94 4.91 4.49
C VAL A 98 2.48 3.66 5.23
N ASP A 99 3.34 3.04 6.06
CA ASP A 99 2.97 1.90 6.90
C ASP A 99 1.87 2.28 7.91
N LYS A 100 2.02 3.43 8.58
CA LYS A 100 0.97 3.98 9.45
C LYS A 100 -0.34 4.24 8.70
N LEU A 101 -0.27 4.68 7.45
CA LEU A 101 -1.46 4.88 6.61
C LEU A 101 -2.11 3.54 6.26
N ALA A 102 -1.33 2.50 5.96
CA ALA A 102 -1.83 1.17 5.62
C ALA A 102 -2.73 0.59 6.72
N GLY A 103 -2.41 0.86 7.99
CA GLY A 103 -3.26 0.54 9.15
C GLY A 103 -4.73 0.96 8.99
N TYR A 104 -4.99 2.12 8.38
CA TYR A 104 -6.33 2.64 8.13
C TYR A 104 -6.97 2.06 6.85
N CYS A 105 -6.15 1.59 5.90
CA CYS A 105 -6.61 1.00 4.65
C CYS A 105 -7.02 -0.48 4.81
N TYR A 106 -6.43 -1.21 5.76
CA TYR A 106 -6.71 -2.65 5.94
C TYR A 106 -8.20 -2.98 6.17
N PRO A 107 -8.98 -2.25 6.99
CA PRO A 107 -10.41 -2.53 7.16
C PRO A 107 -11.17 -2.38 5.84
N VAL A 108 -10.88 -1.33 5.06
CA VAL A 108 -11.49 -1.10 3.74
C VAL A 108 -11.10 -2.21 2.78
N PHE A 109 -9.81 -2.58 2.73
CA PHE A 109 -9.33 -3.68 1.90
C PHE A 109 -10.01 -5.02 2.23
N ASN A 110 -10.21 -5.31 3.53
CA ASN A 110 -10.91 -6.51 3.96
C ASN A 110 -12.39 -6.51 3.58
N GLU A 111 -13.05 -5.34 3.61
CA GLU A 111 -14.42 -5.21 3.14
C GLU A 111 -14.51 -5.35 1.61
N LEU A 112 -13.57 -4.76 0.86
CA LEU A 112 -13.48 -4.93 -0.59
C LEU A 112 -13.30 -6.40 -0.99
N LYS A 113 -12.59 -7.21 -0.20
CA LYS A 113 -12.53 -8.67 -0.42
C LYS A 113 -13.91 -9.33 -0.31
N LYS A 114 -14.74 -8.94 0.67
CA LYS A 114 -16.10 -9.48 0.82
C LYS A 114 -17.00 -9.04 -0.34
N LEU A 115 -16.93 -7.77 -0.73
CA LEU A 115 -17.71 -7.26 -1.87
C LEU A 115 -17.28 -7.95 -3.16
N ALA A 116 -15.97 -8.12 -3.40
CA ALA A 116 -15.45 -8.87 -4.53
C ALA A 116 -15.97 -10.32 -4.55
N ALA A 117 -15.93 -11.00 -3.40
CA ALA A 117 -16.44 -12.37 -3.27
C ALA A 117 -17.93 -12.50 -3.62
N ASN A 118 -18.71 -11.44 -3.44
CA ASN A 118 -20.15 -11.36 -3.72
C ASN A 118 -20.49 -10.70 -5.06
N GLY A 119 -19.48 -10.44 -5.90
CA GLY A 119 -19.63 -9.96 -7.26
C GLY A 119 -20.18 -11.02 -8.21
N ARG A 120 -20.46 -10.58 -9.45
CA ARG A 120 -20.93 -11.47 -10.54
C ARG A 120 -19.80 -12.07 -11.36
N LEU A 121 -18.68 -11.36 -11.46
CA LEU A 121 -17.55 -11.67 -12.33
C LEU A 121 -16.26 -11.33 -11.57
N ILE A 122 -15.30 -12.24 -11.63
CA ILE A 122 -13.93 -12.03 -11.19
C ILE A 122 -12.97 -12.39 -12.31
N HIS A 123 -11.98 -11.54 -12.52
CA HIS A 123 -10.76 -11.87 -13.25
C HIS A 123 -9.63 -12.14 -12.26
N ASN A 124 -8.81 -13.15 -12.51
CA ASN A 124 -7.61 -13.39 -11.72
C ASN A 124 -6.41 -13.77 -12.60
N ASP A 125 -5.23 -13.29 -12.21
CA ASP A 125 -3.96 -13.62 -12.85
C ASP A 125 -2.80 -13.47 -11.87
N ASP A 126 -1.70 -14.19 -12.11
CA ASP A 126 -0.46 -14.14 -11.32
C ASP A 126 0.68 -13.48 -12.12
N THR A 127 1.37 -12.54 -11.47
CA THR A 127 2.65 -12.02 -11.95
C THR A 127 3.74 -12.34 -10.94
N THR A 128 4.92 -12.76 -11.39
CA THR A 128 6.03 -13.07 -10.46
C THR A 128 6.60 -11.83 -9.80
N LEU A 129 6.98 -11.94 -8.52
CA LEU A 129 7.69 -10.88 -7.79
C LEU A 129 8.76 -11.47 -6.87
N LYS A 130 9.54 -10.61 -6.22
CA LYS A 130 10.57 -11.02 -5.24
C LYS A 130 10.27 -10.45 -3.85
N ILE A 131 9.98 -11.32 -2.89
CA ILE A 131 9.81 -10.96 -1.49
C ILE A 131 11.12 -11.26 -0.77
N GLN A 132 11.83 -10.23 -0.33
CA GLN A 132 13.18 -10.38 0.25
C GLN A 132 13.21 -11.28 1.48
N GLU A 133 12.20 -11.18 2.34
CA GLU A 133 12.08 -12.00 3.53
C GLU A 133 11.90 -13.48 3.20
N VAL A 134 11.02 -13.80 2.25
CA VAL A 134 10.81 -15.18 1.76
C VAL A 134 12.09 -15.72 1.09
N MET A 135 12.74 -14.92 0.23
CA MET A 135 14.03 -15.32 -0.35
C MET A 135 15.10 -15.60 0.70
N LYS A 136 15.13 -14.83 1.79
CA LYS A 136 16.06 -15.05 2.89
C LYS A 136 15.75 -16.36 3.60
N ALA A 137 14.48 -16.61 3.94
CA ALA A 137 14.05 -17.84 4.58
C ALA A 137 14.37 -19.09 3.75
N ILE A 138 14.16 -19.02 2.43
CA ILE A 138 14.50 -20.11 1.50
C ILE A 138 16.01 -20.38 1.54
N LYS A 139 16.84 -19.33 1.45
CA LYS A 139 18.30 -19.47 1.48
C LYS A 139 18.84 -20.00 2.82
N SER A 140 18.19 -19.66 3.93
CA SER A 140 18.57 -20.15 5.26
C SER A 140 17.98 -21.51 5.62
N GLY A 141 17.16 -22.12 4.76
CA GLY A 141 16.48 -23.39 5.04
C GLY A 141 15.44 -23.28 6.17
N THR A 142 14.95 -22.08 6.46
CA THR A 142 13.93 -21.80 7.50
C THR A 142 12.56 -21.50 6.89
N HIS A 143 12.42 -21.68 5.58
CA HIS A 143 11.15 -21.51 4.87
C HIS A 143 10.24 -22.70 5.16
N ASP A 144 9.02 -22.41 5.61
CA ASP A 144 8.02 -23.43 5.88
C ASP A 144 7.29 -23.74 4.56
N GLY A 145 7.57 -24.92 4.02
CA GLY A 145 6.97 -25.45 2.79
C GLY A 145 7.93 -25.63 1.62
N ASP A 146 7.54 -26.51 0.69
CA ASP A 146 8.37 -26.89 -0.45
C ASP A 146 8.35 -25.85 -1.59
N ARG A 147 7.44 -24.87 -1.53
CA ARG A 147 7.19 -23.91 -2.63
C ARG A 147 8.01 -22.63 -2.45
N THR A 148 8.77 -22.28 -3.48
CA THR A 148 9.64 -21.09 -3.52
C THR A 148 9.09 -19.94 -4.38
N GLY A 149 7.97 -20.18 -5.07
CA GLY A 149 7.31 -19.19 -5.91
C GLY A 149 6.79 -18.00 -5.12
N MET A 150 6.84 -16.81 -5.73
CA MET A 150 6.38 -15.56 -5.15
C MET A 150 5.63 -14.78 -6.23
N TYR A 151 4.39 -14.39 -5.93
CA TYR A 151 3.47 -13.85 -6.91
C TYR A 151 2.73 -12.63 -6.37
N THR A 152 2.35 -11.74 -7.28
CA THR A 152 1.25 -10.80 -7.13
C THR A 152 0.09 -11.43 -7.83
N THR A 153 -0.91 -11.85 -7.07
CA THR A 153 -2.22 -12.17 -7.62
C THR A 153 -2.99 -10.86 -7.81
N GLY A 154 -3.32 -10.54 -9.06
CA GLY A 154 -4.26 -9.48 -9.38
C GLY A 154 -5.67 -10.06 -9.49
N ILE A 155 -6.62 -9.49 -8.74
CA ILE A 155 -8.04 -9.85 -8.80
C ILE A 155 -8.86 -8.62 -9.15
N ILE A 156 -9.67 -8.71 -10.19
CA ILE A 156 -10.56 -7.65 -10.63
C ILE A 156 -11.98 -8.18 -10.57
N ALA A 157 -12.78 -7.66 -9.65
CA ALA A 157 -14.16 -8.08 -9.44
C ALA A 157 -15.13 -7.01 -9.93
N GLU A 158 -16.30 -7.44 -10.40
CA GLU A 158 -17.44 -6.56 -10.66
C GLU A 158 -18.54 -6.80 -9.63
N TYR A 159 -18.86 -5.75 -8.87
CA TYR A 159 -19.88 -5.75 -7.83
C TYR A 159 -20.78 -4.52 -8.00
N GLU A 160 -22.07 -4.74 -8.27
CA GLU A 160 -23.09 -3.68 -8.38
C GLU A 160 -22.68 -2.50 -9.29
N GLY A 161 -22.13 -2.80 -10.47
CA GLY A 161 -21.68 -1.79 -11.44
C GLY A 161 -20.35 -1.11 -11.10
N HIS A 162 -19.70 -1.51 -10.01
CA HIS A 162 -18.39 -1.01 -9.60
C HIS A 162 -17.31 -2.07 -9.83
N GLN A 163 -16.13 -1.61 -10.23
CA GLN A 163 -14.94 -2.44 -10.34
C GLN A 163 -14.11 -2.37 -9.05
N ILE A 164 -13.72 -3.53 -8.54
CA ILE A 164 -12.86 -3.67 -7.37
C ILE A 164 -11.57 -4.34 -7.81
N SER A 165 -10.44 -3.69 -7.54
CA SER A 165 -9.10 -4.22 -7.85
C SER A 165 -8.37 -4.57 -6.56
N LEU A 166 -7.99 -5.84 -6.42
CA LEU A 166 -7.26 -6.39 -5.29
C LEU A 166 -5.90 -6.92 -5.78
N PHE A 167 -4.85 -6.62 -5.02
CA PHE A 167 -3.51 -7.12 -5.28
C PHE A 167 -3.02 -7.83 -4.03
N LEU A 168 -2.71 -9.12 -4.16
CA LEU A 168 -2.24 -9.96 -3.07
C LEU A 168 -0.82 -10.42 -3.39
N ASN A 169 0.14 -10.01 -2.55
CA ASN A 169 1.52 -10.44 -2.68
C ASN A 169 1.78 -11.58 -1.70
N GLY A 170 2.36 -12.67 -2.16
CA GLY A 170 2.67 -13.79 -1.29
C GLY A 170 3.26 -14.98 -2.03
N THR A 171 3.20 -16.13 -1.38
CA THR A 171 3.61 -17.43 -1.92
C THR A 171 2.43 -18.26 -2.44
N GLN A 172 1.20 -17.82 -2.14
CA GLN A 172 -0.02 -18.38 -2.70
C GLN A 172 -0.12 -18.05 -4.20
N HIS A 173 -0.65 -19.00 -4.97
CA HIS A 173 -1.07 -18.76 -6.35
C HIS A 173 -2.45 -18.09 -6.40
N ALA A 174 -2.79 -17.56 -7.56
CA ALA A 174 -4.06 -16.86 -7.79
C ALA A 174 -5.30 -17.69 -7.45
N GLY A 175 -5.31 -19.00 -7.72
CA GLY A 175 -6.43 -19.88 -7.37
C GLY A 175 -6.59 -20.09 -5.85
N GLU A 176 -5.49 -20.08 -5.09
CA GLU A 176 -5.51 -20.17 -3.63
C GLU A 176 -6.02 -18.84 -3.04
N ASN A 177 -5.46 -17.71 -3.50
CA ASN A 177 -5.93 -16.38 -3.10
C ASN A 177 -7.41 -16.14 -3.46
N LEU A 178 -7.86 -16.64 -4.61
CA LEU A 178 -9.26 -16.58 -5.00
C LEU A 178 -10.13 -17.45 -4.08
N SER A 179 -9.64 -18.61 -3.65
CA SER A 179 -10.36 -19.45 -2.69
C SER A 179 -10.58 -18.71 -1.36
N ASP A 180 -9.55 -18.06 -0.81
CA ASP A 180 -9.63 -17.24 0.42
C ASP A 180 -10.66 -16.10 0.32
N ILE A 181 -10.85 -15.56 -0.90
CA ILE A 181 -11.88 -14.56 -1.19
C ILE A 181 -13.25 -15.21 -1.27
N LEU A 182 -13.40 -16.31 -2.01
CA LEU A 182 -14.69 -17.00 -2.20
C LEU A 182 -15.24 -17.63 -0.92
N GLU A 183 -14.41 -17.89 0.09
CA GLU A 183 -14.89 -18.21 1.46
C GLU A 183 -15.84 -17.15 2.04
N LYS A 184 -15.82 -15.93 1.51
CA LYS A 184 -16.64 -14.79 1.96
C LYS A 184 -17.89 -14.60 1.08
N ARG A 185 -18.11 -15.47 0.10
CA ARG A 185 -19.29 -15.45 -0.76
C ARG A 185 -20.51 -15.92 0.03
N GLU A 186 -21.60 -15.19 -0.09
CA GLU A 186 -22.87 -15.53 0.53
C GLU A 186 -23.48 -16.79 -0.14
N PRO A 187 -24.03 -17.75 0.64
CA PRO A 187 -24.52 -19.03 0.09
C PRO A 187 -25.70 -18.92 -0.89
N ASP A 188 -26.46 -17.82 -0.85
CA ASP A 188 -27.62 -17.57 -1.69
C ASP A 188 -27.27 -16.92 -3.04
N LYS A 189 -26.00 -16.52 -3.23
CA LYS A 189 -25.53 -15.99 -4.51
C LYS A 189 -25.37 -17.11 -5.54
N PRO A 190 -25.64 -16.84 -6.83
CA PRO A 190 -25.39 -17.80 -7.91
C PRO A 190 -23.89 -18.15 -8.02
N ASP A 191 -23.52 -19.16 -8.80
CA ASP A 191 -22.11 -19.44 -9.09
C ASP A 191 -21.45 -18.21 -9.73
N ILE A 192 -20.25 -17.84 -9.25
CA ILE A 192 -19.51 -16.68 -9.78
C ILE A 192 -18.87 -17.03 -11.12
N ILE A 193 -18.84 -16.07 -12.05
CA ILE A 193 -18.04 -16.20 -13.27
C ILE A 193 -16.59 -15.92 -12.93
N GLN A 194 -15.71 -16.90 -13.16
CA GLN A 194 -14.28 -16.78 -12.98
C GLN A 194 -13.61 -16.71 -14.35
N MET A 195 -12.88 -15.63 -14.62
CA MET A 195 -12.13 -15.46 -15.87
C MET A 195 -10.62 -15.39 -15.63
N CYS A 196 -9.89 -16.39 -16.10
CA CYS A 196 -8.43 -16.47 -15.95
C CYS A 196 -7.79 -17.15 -17.17
N ASP A 197 -6.47 -17.27 -17.22
CA ASP A 197 -5.83 -18.16 -18.20
C ASP A 197 -6.16 -19.65 -17.89
N ALA A 198 -5.71 -20.57 -18.76
CA ALA A 198 -5.96 -22.00 -18.61
C ALA A 198 -5.05 -22.71 -17.59
N SER A 199 -4.28 -21.96 -16.78
CA SER A 199 -3.37 -22.53 -15.78
C SER A 199 -4.13 -23.11 -14.61
N ASN A 200 -3.76 -24.32 -14.19
CA ASN A 200 -4.30 -24.94 -12.97
C ASN A 200 -4.01 -24.14 -11.70
N ASN A 201 -3.01 -23.26 -11.71
CA ASN A 201 -2.67 -22.38 -10.59
C ASN A 201 -3.70 -21.25 -10.40
N ASN A 202 -4.50 -20.96 -11.42
CA ASN A 202 -5.51 -19.90 -11.38
C ASN A 202 -6.88 -20.39 -10.87
N ILE A 203 -7.12 -21.70 -10.76
CA ILE A 203 -8.44 -22.27 -10.47
C ILE A 203 -8.67 -22.36 -8.96
N ALA A 204 -9.80 -21.82 -8.47
CA ALA A 204 -10.23 -21.94 -7.07
C ALA A 204 -10.86 -23.32 -6.80
N LYS A 205 -10.03 -24.36 -6.68
CA LYS A 205 -10.44 -25.77 -6.63
C LYS A 205 -11.55 -26.12 -5.61
N PRO A 206 -11.61 -25.53 -4.40
CA PRO A 206 -12.65 -25.87 -3.43
C PRO A 206 -14.04 -25.34 -3.79
N PHE A 207 -14.14 -24.39 -4.73
CA PHE A 207 -15.37 -23.67 -5.03
C PHE A 207 -15.87 -23.99 -6.43
N LYS A 208 -17.20 -24.05 -6.56
CA LYS A 208 -17.84 -24.13 -7.87
C LYS A 208 -17.86 -22.74 -8.50
N THR A 209 -17.22 -22.61 -9.66
CA THR A 209 -17.22 -21.38 -10.46
C THR A 209 -17.65 -21.68 -11.89
N ILE A 210 -18.18 -20.67 -12.59
CA ILE A 210 -18.35 -20.73 -14.04
C ILE A 210 -17.02 -20.28 -14.65
N LEU A 211 -16.14 -21.24 -14.92
CA LEU A 211 -14.82 -20.97 -15.47
C LEU A 211 -14.91 -20.54 -16.94
N CYS A 212 -14.33 -19.38 -17.24
CA CYS A 212 -14.19 -18.83 -18.58
C CYS A 212 -12.71 -18.55 -18.87
N ASN A 213 -12.14 -19.17 -19.88
CA ASN A 213 -10.75 -18.91 -20.23
C ASN A 213 -10.60 -17.55 -20.94
N CYS A 214 -9.58 -16.80 -20.55
CA CYS A 214 -9.27 -15.49 -21.11
C CYS A 214 -8.80 -15.61 -22.58
N LEU A 215 -9.60 -15.07 -23.51
CA LEU A 215 -9.27 -15.07 -24.93
C LEU A 215 -8.00 -14.27 -25.24
N SER A 216 -7.73 -13.19 -24.51
CA SER A 216 -6.50 -12.40 -24.69
C SER A 216 -5.25 -13.22 -24.37
N HIS A 217 -5.30 -14.05 -23.32
CA HIS A 217 -4.20 -14.99 -23.02
C HIS A 217 -4.08 -16.07 -24.10
N GLY A 218 -5.21 -16.60 -24.57
CA GLY A 218 -5.21 -17.56 -25.68
C GLY A 218 -4.56 -16.98 -26.95
N PHE A 219 -4.95 -15.77 -27.35
CA PHE A 219 -4.39 -15.09 -28.52
C PHE A 219 -2.89 -14.85 -28.38
N ARG A 220 -2.42 -14.35 -27.22
CA ARG A 220 -1.00 -14.17 -26.95
C ARG A 220 -0.22 -15.48 -27.08
N LYS A 221 -0.77 -16.59 -26.59
CA LYS A 221 -0.14 -17.90 -26.73
C LYS A 221 -0.07 -18.37 -28.18
N PHE A 222 -1.08 -18.09 -28.99
CA PHE A 222 -1.01 -18.36 -30.44
C PHE A 222 0.08 -17.55 -31.13
N GLU A 223 0.25 -16.28 -30.76
CA GLU A 223 1.33 -15.44 -31.30
C GLU A 223 2.71 -15.96 -30.86
N GLU A 224 2.88 -16.29 -29.57
CA GLU A 224 4.13 -16.88 -29.05
C GLU A 224 4.51 -18.17 -29.80
N LEU A 225 3.55 -18.99 -30.23
CA LEU A 225 3.80 -20.23 -30.98
C LEU A 225 4.42 -20.01 -32.36
N VAL A 226 4.19 -18.86 -32.99
CA VAL A 226 4.78 -18.54 -34.31
C VAL A 226 6.30 -18.55 -34.24
N ASP A 227 6.87 -18.06 -33.13
CA ASP A 227 8.32 -18.03 -32.91
C ASP A 227 8.92 -19.43 -32.65
N PHE A 228 8.10 -20.39 -32.17
CA PHE A 228 8.54 -21.77 -31.94
C PHE A 228 8.51 -22.63 -33.20
N PHE A 229 7.67 -22.29 -34.18
CA PHE A 229 7.51 -23.00 -35.45
C PHE A 229 7.63 -22.02 -36.63
N PRO A 230 8.84 -21.49 -36.91
CA PRO A 230 9.03 -20.43 -37.90
C PRO A 230 8.85 -20.89 -39.35
N ASP A 231 8.95 -22.20 -39.60
CA ASP A 231 8.77 -22.77 -40.94
C ASP A 231 7.28 -22.87 -41.29
N LYS A 232 6.94 -22.58 -42.56
CA LYS A 232 5.56 -22.72 -43.05
C LYS A 232 5.09 -24.18 -42.95
N CYS A 233 3.94 -24.37 -42.32
CA CYS A 233 3.21 -25.64 -42.29
C CYS A 233 2.84 -26.13 -43.70
#